data_AF-A0A661WAC7-F1
#
_entry.id   AF-A0A661WAC7-F1
#
_cell.length_a   1.000
_cell.length_b   1.000
_cell.length_c   1.000
_cell.angle_alpha   90.00
_cell.angle_beta   90.00
_cell.angle_gamma   90.00
#
_symmetry.space_group_name_H-M   'P 1'
#
loop_
_entity.id
_entity.type
_entity.pdbx_description
1 polymer ?
#
loop_
_entity_poly.entity_id
_entity_poly.type
_entity_poly.pdbx_seq_one_letter_code
_entity_poly.pdbx_strand_id
1 'polypeptide(L)'
;MKKSLKKIIPSPLWNIARNTVIAARQLPNLPSAYLHPWRRQSMDTLAALKDKYRGERCFIIGNGPSLRKTDVSKLKNEYTFGMNRIYLAFEEWGFQTTFLASVNDLVIEQCVDDFLSLDMPRF
;
A
#
# COMPACT_ATOMS: atom_id res chain seq x y z
N MET A 1 14.95 2.88 -32.06
CA MET A 1 14.73 4.34 -31.91
C MET A 1 14.95 4.89 -30.50
N LYS A 2 14.18 4.50 -29.47
CA LYS A 2 14.25 5.11 -28.11
C LYS A 2 15.64 5.04 -27.43
N LYS A 3 16.43 4.00 -27.71
CA LYS A 3 17.80 3.83 -27.17
C LYS A 3 18.83 4.74 -27.86
N SER A 4 18.64 5.11 -29.12
CA SER A 4 19.55 6.00 -29.87
C SER A 4 19.36 7.46 -29.48
N LEU A 5 18.10 7.89 -29.30
CA LEU A 5 17.76 9.25 -28.86
C LEU A 5 18.30 9.59 -27.46
N LYS A 6 18.31 8.62 -26.54
CA LYS A 6 18.88 8.77 -25.19
C LYS A 6 20.39 9.01 -25.16
N LYS A 7 21.13 8.65 -26.22
CA LYS A 7 22.59 8.88 -26.31
C LYS A 7 22.93 10.28 -26.81
N ILE A 8 21.99 10.96 -27.48
CA ILE A 8 22.21 12.24 -28.15
C ILE A 8 21.61 13.40 -27.34
N ILE A 9 20.52 13.16 -26.62
CA ILE A 9 19.85 14.19 -25.83
C ILE A 9 20.40 14.20 -24.40
N PRO A 10 20.85 15.36 -23.88
CA PRO A 10 21.25 15.49 -22.47
C PRO A 10 20.17 14.98 -21.51
N SER A 11 20.57 14.23 -20.48
CA SER A 11 19.65 13.60 -19.51
C SER A 11 18.60 14.56 -18.92
N PRO A 12 18.90 15.82 -18.57
CA PRO A 12 17.89 16.76 -18.06
C PRO A 12 16.77 17.04 -19.07
N LEU A 13 17.13 17.32 -20.33
CA LEU A 13 16.17 17.59 -21.41
C LEU A 13 15.33 16.36 -21.75
N TRP A 14 15.97 15.19 -21.79
CA TRP A 14 15.26 13.94 -22.00
C TRP A 14 14.29 13.62 -20.85
N ASN A 15 14.65 13.96 -19.62
CA ASN A 15 13.77 13.80 -18.47
C ASN A 15 12.57 14.75 -18.52
N ILE A 16 12.79 16.03 -18.86
CA ILE A 16 11.71 17.01 -19.03
C ILE A 16 10.74 16.53 -20.12
N ALA A 17 11.24 16.22 -21.31
CA ALA A 17 10.40 15.77 -22.43
C ALA A 17 9.61 14.50 -22.06
N ARG A 18 10.25 13.53 -21.40
CA ARG A 18 9.58 12.32 -20.93
C ARG A 18 8.46 12.65 -19.94
N ASN A 19 8.74 13.49 -18.94
CA ASN A 19 7.78 13.84 -17.90
C ASN A 19 6.60 14.61 -18.48
N THR A 20 6.83 15.54 -19.42
CA THR A 20 5.76 16.26 -20.13
C THR A 20 4.88 15.31 -20.92
N VAL A 21 5.46 14.33 -21.64
CA VAL A 21 4.68 13.33 -22.38
C VAL A 21 3.87 12.43 -21.43
N ILE A 22 4.45 12.04 -20.28
CA ILE A 22 3.73 11.26 -19.27
C ILE A 22 2.57 12.07 -18.70
N ALA A 23 2.79 13.33 -18.32
CA ALA A 23 1.75 14.22 -17.82
C ALA A 23 0.63 14.43 -18.84
N ALA A 24 0.98 14.67 -20.11
CA ALA A 24 0.02 14.83 -21.20
C ALA A 24 -0.85 13.58 -21.39
N ARG A 25 -0.25 12.38 -21.25
CA ARG A 25 -0.99 11.10 -21.33
C ARG A 25 -1.85 10.81 -20.11
N GLN A 26 -1.46 11.33 -18.94
CA GLN A 26 -2.21 11.12 -17.69
C GLN A 26 -3.32 12.15 -17.48
N LEU A 27 -3.26 13.32 -18.11
CA LEU A 27 -4.25 14.40 -18.02
C LEU A 27 -5.71 13.91 -18.08
N PRO A 28 -6.12 13.07 -19.05
CA PRO A 28 -7.49 12.59 -19.14
C PRO A 28 -7.93 11.72 -17.94
N ASN A 29 -6.98 11.07 -17.26
CA ASN A 29 -7.25 10.22 -16.10
C ASN A 29 -7.20 10.99 -14.78
N LEU A 30 -6.81 12.28 -14.77
CA LEU A 30 -6.76 13.06 -13.53
C LEU A 30 -8.16 13.25 -12.91
N PRO A 31 -9.22 13.62 -13.65
CA PRO A 31 -10.54 13.79 -13.04
C PRO A 31 -11.03 12.51 -12.38
N SER A 32 -10.92 11.35 -13.03
CA SER A 32 -11.28 10.07 -12.42
C SER A 32 -10.36 9.73 -11.25
N ALA A 33 -9.06 9.98 -11.36
CA ALA A 33 -8.12 9.69 -10.28
C ALA A 33 -8.30 10.59 -9.04
N TYR A 34 -8.83 11.81 -9.15
CA TYR A 34 -8.96 12.77 -8.04
C TYR A 34 -10.40 12.98 -7.55
N LEU A 35 -11.39 12.86 -8.43
CA LEU A 35 -12.80 13.14 -8.12
C LEU A 35 -13.62 11.88 -7.81
N HIS A 36 -13.01 10.68 -7.88
CA HIS A 36 -13.72 9.45 -7.56
C HIS A 36 -14.27 9.47 -6.12
N PRO A 37 -15.55 9.12 -5.89
CA PRO A 37 -16.13 9.10 -4.54
C PRO A 37 -15.34 8.25 -3.55
N TRP A 38 -14.89 7.05 -3.97
CA TRP A 38 -14.06 6.18 -3.12
C TRP A 38 -12.74 6.83 -2.71
N ARG A 39 -12.13 7.65 -3.58
CA ARG A 39 -10.92 8.38 -3.21
C ARG A 39 -11.20 9.42 -2.15
N ARG A 40 -12.29 10.18 -2.28
CA ARG A 40 -12.67 11.18 -1.27
C ARG A 40 -12.88 10.50 0.08
N GLN A 41 -13.66 9.41 0.11
CA GLN A 41 -13.88 8.63 1.33
C GLN A 41 -12.58 8.07 1.92
N SER A 42 -11.69 7.53 1.08
CA SER A 42 -10.36 7.06 1.51
C SER A 42 -9.52 8.19 2.10
N MET A 43 -9.48 9.35 1.45
CA MET A 43 -8.77 10.54 1.95
C MET A 43 -9.32 11.03 3.29
N ASP A 44 -10.63 11.05 3.47
CA ASP A 44 -11.26 11.44 4.74
C ASP A 44 -10.90 10.45 5.87
N THR A 45 -10.90 9.15 5.55
CA THR A 45 -10.50 8.08 6.48
C THR A 45 -9.02 8.22 6.87
N LEU A 46 -8.14 8.46 5.91
CA LEU A 46 -6.71 8.69 6.14
C LEU A 46 -6.45 9.96 6.95
N ALA A 47 -7.20 11.03 6.68
CA ALA A 47 -7.10 12.28 7.43
C ALA A 47 -7.46 12.09 8.91
N ALA A 48 -8.50 11.28 9.20
CA ALA A 48 -8.90 10.95 10.58
C ALA A 48 -7.85 10.11 11.34
N LEU A 49 -6.96 9.41 10.63
CA LEU A 49 -5.88 8.61 11.22
C LEU A 49 -4.57 9.39 11.40
N LYS A 50 -4.46 10.58 10.78
CA LYS A 50 -3.26 11.40 10.82
C LYS A 50 -2.90 11.73 12.28
N ASP A 51 -1.66 11.45 12.65
CA ASP A 51 -1.08 11.70 13.99
C ASP A 51 -1.77 10.97 15.16
N LYS A 52 -2.76 10.10 14.90
CA LYS A 52 -3.51 9.36 15.95
C LYS A 52 -2.62 8.45 16.81
N TYR A 53 -1.52 7.94 16.24
CA TYR A 53 -0.57 7.03 16.89
C TYR A 53 0.82 7.66 17.03
N ARG A 54 0.89 9.00 17.08
CA ARG A 54 2.17 9.72 17.12
C ARG A 54 2.92 9.41 18.43
N GLY A 55 4.17 8.98 18.29
CA GLY A 55 5.04 8.62 19.43
C GLY A 55 4.96 7.15 19.83
N GLU A 56 4.01 6.41 19.26
CA GLU A 56 3.86 4.97 19.49
C GLU A 56 4.83 4.15 18.62
N ARG A 57 5.20 2.97 19.10
CA ARG A 57 5.98 2.01 18.32
C ARG A 57 5.06 1.29 17.34
N CYS A 58 5.54 1.11 16.12
CA CYS A 58 4.80 0.42 15.08
C CYS A 58 5.71 -0.58 14.35
N PHE A 59 5.18 -1.77 14.10
CA PHE A 59 5.88 -2.85 13.41
C PHE A 59 5.18 -3.18 12.10
N ILE A 60 5.95 -3.45 11.07
CA ILE A 60 5.43 -3.89 9.77
C ILE A 60 5.78 -5.36 9.61
N ILE A 61 4.77 -6.20 9.46
CA ILE A 61 4.89 -7.64 9.34
C ILE A 61 4.66 -8.03 7.88
N GLY A 62 5.76 -8.28 7.18
CA GLY A 62 5.75 -8.82 5.82
C GLY A 62 5.54 -10.34 5.81
N ASN A 63 5.53 -10.93 4.61
CA ASN A 63 5.25 -12.36 4.40
C ASN A 63 6.51 -13.20 4.09
N GLY A 64 7.67 -12.76 4.58
CA GLY A 64 8.93 -13.45 4.32
C GLY A 64 9.06 -14.80 5.05
N PRO A 65 9.86 -15.75 4.55
CA PRO A 65 10.05 -17.05 5.20
C PRO A 65 10.71 -16.95 6.58
N SER A 66 11.41 -15.84 6.86
CA SER A 66 11.99 -15.53 8.17
C SER A 66 10.94 -15.43 9.28
N LEU A 67 9.70 -15.11 8.93
CA LEU A 67 8.60 -14.97 9.89
C LEU A 67 8.32 -16.28 10.64
N ARG A 68 8.50 -17.43 9.98
CA ARG A 68 8.33 -18.76 10.61
C ARG A 68 9.28 -19.03 11.77
N LYS A 69 10.41 -18.31 11.83
CA LYS A 69 11.41 -18.42 12.90
C LYS A 69 11.37 -17.23 13.86
N THR A 70 10.42 -16.33 13.68
CA THR A 70 10.30 -15.10 14.47
C THR A 70 9.20 -15.30 15.50
N ASP A 71 9.50 -15.03 16.77
CA ASP A 71 8.50 -15.02 17.82
C ASP A 71 7.64 -13.76 17.72
N VAL A 72 6.53 -13.87 17.00
CA VAL A 72 5.56 -12.80 16.77
C VAL A 72 4.68 -12.50 17.97
N SER A 73 4.64 -13.38 18.99
CA SER A 73 3.79 -13.19 20.18
C SER A 73 4.14 -11.91 20.95
N LYS A 74 5.41 -11.48 20.85
CA LYS A 74 5.92 -10.23 21.42
C LYS A 74 5.27 -8.97 20.84
N LEU A 75 4.63 -9.09 19.68
CA LEU A 75 3.98 -7.97 18.98
C LEU A 75 2.48 -7.87 19.30
N LYS A 76 1.91 -8.78 20.10
CA LYS A 76 0.47 -8.82 20.42
C LYS A 76 -0.08 -7.51 20.99
N ASN A 77 0.74 -6.77 21.74
CA ASN A 77 0.36 -5.51 22.38
C ASN A 77 0.98 -4.28 21.70
N GLU A 78 1.53 -4.45 20.50
CA GLU A 78 2.18 -3.38 19.73
C GLU A 78 1.31 -3.01 18.53
N TYR A 79 1.45 -1.79 18.02
CA TYR A 79 0.78 -1.43 16.78
C TYR A 79 1.45 -2.13 15.60
N THR A 80 0.65 -2.77 14.76
CA THR A 80 1.16 -3.62 13.68
C THR A 80 0.44 -3.37 12.36
N PHE A 81 1.21 -3.27 11.28
CA PHE A 81 0.73 -3.39 9.90
C PHE A 81 1.02 -4.78 9.39
N GLY A 82 -0.04 -5.53 9.09
CA GLY A 82 0.02 -6.79 8.39
C GLY A 82 -0.01 -6.61 6.88
N MET A 83 0.84 -7.32 6.14
CA MET A 83 0.92 -7.16 4.68
C MET A 83 0.19 -8.27 3.91
N ASN A 84 -0.59 -7.90 2.89
CA ASN A 84 -1.26 -8.82 1.97
C ASN A 84 -2.08 -9.91 2.71
N ARG A 85 -1.73 -11.19 2.54
CA ARG A 85 -2.45 -12.34 3.09
C ARG A 85 -1.98 -12.79 4.47
N ILE A 86 -1.44 -11.88 5.29
CA ILE A 86 -0.94 -12.25 6.62
C ILE A 86 -2.04 -12.73 7.58
N TYR A 87 -3.30 -12.37 7.31
CA TYR A 87 -4.45 -12.77 8.13
C TYR A 87 -4.62 -14.29 8.22
N LEU A 88 -4.10 -15.05 7.26
CA LEU A 88 -4.10 -16.52 7.30
C LEU A 88 -3.30 -17.09 8.50
N ALA A 89 -2.39 -16.30 9.07
CA ALA A 89 -1.59 -16.70 10.22
C ALA A 89 -2.21 -16.29 11.57
N PHE A 90 -3.31 -15.52 11.59
CA PHE A 90 -3.88 -14.99 12.83
C PHE A 90 -4.42 -16.07 13.77
N GLU A 91 -4.99 -17.14 13.22
CA GLU A 91 -5.44 -18.29 14.00
C GLU A 91 -4.27 -18.97 14.72
N GLU A 92 -3.15 -19.18 14.02
CA GLU A 92 -1.93 -19.75 14.59
C GLU A 92 -1.29 -18.83 15.63
N TRP A 93 -1.29 -17.52 15.39
CA TRP A 93 -0.66 -16.54 16.28
C TRP A 93 -1.49 -16.23 17.52
N GLY A 94 -2.81 -16.46 17.47
CA GLY A 94 -3.73 -16.11 18.55
C GLY A 94 -3.90 -14.60 18.76
N PHE A 95 -3.55 -13.79 17.75
CA PHE A 95 -3.82 -12.36 17.70
C PHE A 95 -3.90 -11.85 16.26
N GLN A 96 -4.60 -10.73 16.06
CA GLN A 96 -4.72 -10.04 14.78
C GLN A 96 -3.83 -8.79 14.77
N THR A 97 -3.38 -8.36 13.59
CA THR A 97 -2.66 -7.09 13.48
C THR A 97 -3.57 -5.89 13.78
N THR A 98 -3.01 -4.69 13.97
CA THR A 98 -3.85 -3.49 14.13
C THR A 98 -4.42 -3.04 12.78
N PHE A 99 -3.62 -3.13 11.73
CA PHE A 99 -3.96 -2.70 10.38
C PHE A 99 -3.58 -3.78 9.38
N LEU A 100 -4.27 -3.80 8.24
CA LEU A 100 -3.89 -4.58 7.07
C LEU A 100 -3.58 -3.64 5.91
N ALA A 101 -2.52 -3.92 5.15
CA ALA A 101 -2.19 -3.18 3.94
C ALA A 101 -1.88 -4.15 2.79
N SER A 102 -2.50 -3.93 1.62
CA SER A 102 -2.18 -4.64 0.39
C SER A 102 -2.16 -3.69 -0.80
N VAL A 103 -1.10 -3.76 -1.60
CA VAL A 103 -0.89 -2.88 -2.74
C VAL A 103 -0.91 -3.61 -4.08
N ASN A 104 -1.21 -4.92 -4.06
CA ASN A 104 -1.22 -5.75 -5.25
C ASN A 104 -2.66 -6.03 -5.66
N ASP A 105 -3.08 -5.43 -6.78
CA ASP A 105 -4.41 -5.56 -7.35
C ASP A 105 -4.85 -7.02 -7.48
N LEU A 106 -3.96 -7.92 -7.93
CA LEU A 106 -4.30 -9.33 -8.10
C LEU A 106 -4.58 -10.03 -6.76
N VAL A 107 -3.85 -9.67 -5.71
CA VAL A 107 -4.08 -10.24 -4.38
C VAL A 107 -5.41 -9.74 -3.82
N ILE A 108 -5.69 -8.45 -4.02
CA ILE A 108 -6.94 -7.83 -3.58
C ILE A 108 -8.13 -8.49 -4.29
N GLU A 109 -8.08 -8.59 -5.62
CA GLU A 109 -9.15 -9.18 -6.44
C GLU A 109 -9.43 -10.64 -6.08
N GLN A 110 -8.39 -11.42 -5.77
CA GLN A 110 -8.54 -12.84 -5.41
C GLN A 110 -9.04 -13.06 -3.97
N CYS A 111 -8.86 -12.07 -3.10
CA CYS A 111 -9.13 -12.19 -1.66
C CYS A 111 -10.14 -11.15 -1.18
N VAL A 112 -11.01 -10.63 -2.07
CA VAL A 112 -11.99 -9.60 -1.73
C VAL A 112 -12.87 -10.04 -0.56
N ASP A 113 -13.43 -11.25 -0.62
CA ASP A 113 -14.34 -11.74 0.42
C ASP A 113 -13.63 -11.91 1.77
N ASP A 114 -12.42 -12.46 1.75
CA ASP A 114 -11.57 -12.55 2.94
C ASP A 114 -11.34 -11.16 3.53
N PHE A 115 -10.93 -10.20 2.69
CA PHE A 115 -10.64 -8.85 3.14
C PHE A 115 -11.88 -8.23 3.75
N LEU A 116 -13.04 -8.35 3.09
CA LEU A 116 -14.33 -7.81 3.55
C LEU A 116 -14.75 -8.36 4.92
N SER A 117 -14.41 -9.61 5.23
CA SER A 117 -14.71 -10.27 6.50
C SER A 117 -13.84 -9.82 7.68
N LEU A 118 -12.74 -9.10 7.44
CA LEU A 118 -11.84 -8.64 8.49
C LEU A 118 -12.37 -7.38 9.19
N ASP A 119 -12.35 -7.40 10.52
CA ASP A 119 -12.86 -6.31 11.36
C ASP A 119 -11.88 -5.13 11.52
N MET A 120 -10.68 -5.22 10.95
CA MET A 120 -9.63 -4.22 11.09
C MET A 120 -9.64 -3.20 9.95
N PRO A 121 -9.04 -1.99 10.15
CA PRO A 121 -8.80 -1.07 9.05
C PRO A 121 -7.86 -1.68 8.00
N ARG A 122 -8.24 -1.53 6.73
CA ARG A 122 -7.57 -2.09 5.56
C ARG A 122 -7.20 -0.97 4.59
N PHE A 123 -6.03 -1.06 3.97
CA PHE A 123 -5.47 -0.09 3.04
C PHE A 123 -4.95 -0.72 1.77
#